data_AF-A0A1V5ZKZ0-F1
#
_entry.id   AF-A0A1V5ZKZ0-F1
#
_cell.length_a   1.000
_cell.length_b   1.000
_cell.length_c   1.000
_cell.angle_alpha   90.00
_cell.angle_beta   90.00
_cell.angle_gamma   90.00
#
_symmetry.space_group_name_H-M   'P 1'
#
loop_
_entity.id
_entity.type
_entity.pdbx_description
1 polymer ?
#
loop_
_entity_poly.entity_id
_entity_poly.type
_entity_poly.pdbx_seq_one_letter_code
_entity_poly.pdbx_strand_id
1 'polypeptide(L)'
;MEEYIYSDYREQCIGCVTVSKDMITYYTESRYNMCAKRHVIAVVIGSNGKPYFGHNMCLNPQKECPRINGEGYDKCKSICNQPHHAEPMAILQAGEYAKGGIIMVINQDRICDNCQKIIKEAGIIQSIIIPIVEKNNINYLEK
;
A
#
# COMPACT_ATOMS: atom_id res chain seq x y z
N MET A 1 23.07 -16.58 4.86
CA MET A 1 21.73 -16.24 4.36
C MET A 1 20.77 -16.96 5.28
N GLU A 2 20.15 -16.24 6.21
CA GLU A 2 19.22 -16.82 7.18
C GLU A 2 17.78 -16.57 6.71
N GLU A 3 17.06 -17.66 6.44
CA GLU A 3 15.62 -17.65 6.20
C GLU A 3 14.89 -17.47 7.54
N TYR A 4 14.23 -16.34 7.73
CA TYR A 4 13.30 -16.13 8.84
C TYR A 4 11.91 -16.60 8.41
N ILE A 5 11.53 -17.79 8.84
CA ILE A 5 10.18 -18.35 8.68
C ILE A 5 9.30 -17.76 9.79
N TYR A 6 8.38 -16.86 9.43
CA TYR A 6 7.35 -16.34 10.33
C TYR A 6 6.23 -17.38 10.49
N SER A 7 6.35 -18.26 11.49
CA SER A 7 5.31 -19.20 11.90
C SER A 7 4.61 -18.68 13.15
N ASP A 8 3.41 -18.12 12.98
CA ASP A 8 2.26 -18.15 13.91
C ASP A 8 1.41 -16.88 13.76
N TYR A 9 0.32 -16.97 13.00
CA TYR A 9 -0.76 -15.99 13.07
C TYR A 9 -2.07 -16.74 13.29
N ARG A 10 -2.56 -16.68 14.53
CA ARG A 10 -3.85 -17.27 14.94
C ARG A 10 -5.01 -16.49 14.34
N GLU A 11 -5.97 -17.23 13.81
CA GLU A 11 -7.23 -16.77 13.25
C GLU A 11 -8.13 -16.20 14.36
N GLN A 12 -8.35 -14.88 14.38
CA GLN A 12 -9.51 -14.30 15.04
C GLN A 12 -10.17 -13.25 14.14
N CYS A 13 -11.39 -13.60 13.72
CA CYS A 13 -12.31 -12.79 12.93
C CYS A 13 -12.91 -11.64 13.77
N ILE A 14 -13.15 -10.48 13.14
CA ILE A 14 -14.47 -9.98 12.68
C ILE A 14 -14.15 -8.94 11.60
N GLY A 15 -14.44 -9.20 10.32
CA GLY A 15 -14.21 -8.20 9.25
C GLY A 15 -12.76 -7.69 9.15
N CYS A 16 -11.82 -8.38 9.82
CA CYS A 16 -10.40 -8.12 9.75
C CYS A 16 -9.93 -8.65 8.42
N VAL A 17 -9.43 -7.77 7.56
CA VAL A 17 -8.56 -8.18 6.46
C VAL A 17 -7.39 -8.86 7.13
N THR A 18 -7.44 -10.19 7.17
CA THR A 18 -6.29 -10.99 7.58
C THR A 18 -5.16 -10.53 6.68
N VAL A 19 -4.06 -10.12 7.28
CA VAL A 19 -2.79 -9.94 6.59
C VAL A 19 -2.44 -11.35 6.11
N SER A 20 -3.01 -11.76 4.98
CA SER A 20 -2.87 -13.14 4.49
C SER A 20 -1.41 -13.36 4.14
N LYS A 21 -0.99 -14.62 4.04
CA LYS A 21 0.33 -14.96 3.50
C LYS A 21 0.57 -14.23 2.18
N ASP A 22 -0.47 -14.02 1.36
CA ASP A 22 -0.38 -13.30 0.08
C ASP A 22 0.02 -11.84 0.26
N MET A 23 -0.48 -11.17 1.31
CA MET A 23 -0.08 -9.78 1.62
C MET A 23 1.37 -9.70 2.09
N ILE A 24 1.82 -10.65 2.92
CA ILE A 24 3.21 -10.73 3.39
C ILE A 24 4.14 -11.03 2.21
N THR A 25 3.79 -12.02 1.38
CA THR A 25 4.54 -12.37 0.17
C THR A 25 4.64 -11.17 -0.78
N TYR A 26 3.53 -10.48 -1.04
CA TYR A 26 3.51 -9.27 -1.85
C TYR A 26 4.40 -8.16 -1.25
N TYR A 27 4.40 -7.99 0.07
CA TYR A 27 5.27 -7.04 0.77
C TYR A 27 6.76 -7.42 0.65
N THR A 28 7.08 -8.71 0.73
CA THR A 28 8.47 -9.18 0.67
C THR A 28 9.05 -9.17 -0.74
N GLU A 29 8.24 -9.47 -1.76
CA GLU A 29 8.66 -9.51 -3.16
C GLU A 29 8.77 -8.10 -3.78
N SER A 30 7.97 -7.14 -3.30
CA SER A 30 7.99 -5.75 -3.81
C SER A 30 9.24 -4.95 -3.42
N ARG A 31 10.18 -5.53 -2.65
CA ARG A 31 11.31 -4.79 -2.04
C ARG A 31 12.32 -4.21 -3.03
N TYR A 32 12.35 -4.68 -4.27
CA TYR A 32 13.37 -4.25 -5.24
C TYR A 32 13.08 -2.88 -5.88
N ASN A 33 11.84 -2.37 -5.83
CA ASN A 33 11.42 -1.14 -6.51
C ASN A 33 10.69 -0.14 -5.59
N MET A 34 11.07 -0.06 -4.31
CA MET A 34 10.33 0.76 -3.34
C MET A 34 10.77 2.22 -3.29
N CYS A 35 9.86 3.09 -2.85
CA CYS A 35 10.18 4.49 -2.58
C CYS A 35 11.00 4.64 -1.29
N ALA A 36 12.25 5.10 -1.43
CA ALA A 36 13.15 5.30 -0.29
C ALA A 36 12.62 6.22 0.83
N LYS A 37 11.61 7.05 0.55
CA LYS A 37 10.99 7.89 1.60
C LYS A 37 10.03 7.11 2.48
N ARG A 38 9.17 6.30 1.87
CA ARG A 38 8.00 5.70 2.53
C ARG A 38 7.42 4.63 1.63
N HIS A 39 7.19 3.45 2.19
CA HIS A 39 6.52 2.35 1.50
C HIS A 39 5.03 2.43 1.78
N VAL A 40 4.24 2.69 0.75
CA VAL A 40 2.79 2.78 0.86
C VAL A 40 2.19 1.60 0.12
N ILE A 41 1.20 0.98 0.75
CA ILE A 41 0.43 -0.12 0.16
C ILE A 41 -1.02 0.28 0.11
N ALA A 42 -1.68 -0.04 -0.99
CA ALA A 42 -3.11 0.05 -1.11
C ALA A 42 -3.69 -1.34 -1.33
N VAL A 43 -4.82 -1.60 -0.69
CA VAL A 43 -5.60 -2.82 -0.88
C VAL A 43 -7.03 -2.43 -1.25
N VAL A 44 -7.48 -2.83 -2.42
CA VAL A 44 -8.89 -2.76 -2.81
C VAL A 44 -9.54 -4.08 -2.46
N ILE A 45 -10.58 -4.07 -1.64
CA ILE A 45 -11.53 -5.17 -1.53
C ILE A 45 -12.59 -4.92 -2.60
N GLY A 46 -12.51 -5.68 -3.70
CA GLY A 46 -13.40 -5.52 -4.83
C GLY A 46 -14.83 -5.92 -4.51
N SER A 47 -15.78 -5.55 -5.36
CA SER A 47 -17.19 -5.93 -5.23
C SER A 47 -17.43 -7.45 -5.29
N ASN A 48 -16.46 -8.21 -5.80
CA ASN A 48 -16.44 -9.67 -5.76
C ASN A 48 -15.87 -10.26 -4.45
N GLY A 49 -15.55 -9.41 -3.45
CA GLY A 49 -14.96 -9.80 -2.18
C GLY A 49 -13.47 -10.15 -2.22
N LYS A 50 -12.80 -10.02 -3.38
CA LYS A 50 -11.38 -10.36 -3.52
C LYS A 50 -10.47 -9.16 -3.22
N PRO A 51 -9.30 -9.38 -2.61
CA PRO A 51 -8.31 -8.34 -2.42
C PRO A 51 -7.45 -8.11 -3.68
N TYR A 52 -7.14 -6.85 -3.94
CA TYR A 52 -6.24 -6.38 -4.99
C TYR A 52 -5.24 -5.40 -4.41
N PHE A 53 -3.95 -5.57 -4.73
CA PHE A 53 -2.83 -4.92 -4.07
C PHE A 53 -2.10 -3.96 -5.01
N GLY A 54 -1.73 -2.81 -4.46
CA GLY A 54 -0.88 -1.81 -5.12
C GLY A 54 0.18 -1.30 -4.17
N HIS A 55 1.33 -0.90 -4.70
CA HIS A 55 2.38 -0.22 -3.93
C HIS A 55 2.98 0.93 -4.74
N ASN A 56 3.60 1.89 -4.06
CA ASN A 56 4.21 3.06 -4.69
C ASN A 56 5.58 2.76 -5.32
N MET A 57 5.57 1.97 -6.40
CA MET A 57 6.77 1.52 -7.09
C MET A 57 7.58 2.67 -7.71
N CYS A 58 8.90 2.49 -7.77
CA CYS A 58 9.85 3.34 -8.47
C CYS A 58 10.50 2.53 -9.60
N LEU A 59 10.44 3.01 -10.84
CA LEU A 59 11.16 2.38 -11.96
C LEU A 59 12.66 2.73 -11.95
N ASN A 60 13.04 3.77 -11.21
CA ASN A 60 14.43 4.11 -10.93
C ASN A 60 14.60 4.30 -9.41
N PRO A 61 14.66 3.19 -8.63
CA PRO A 61 14.74 3.27 -7.17
C PRO A 61 16.01 4.01 -6.73
N GLN A 62 15.87 4.84 -5.70
CA GLN A 62 16.98 5.64 -5.16
C GLN A 62 17.39 5.08 -3.80
N LYS A 63 18.66 5.21 -3.42
CA LYS A 63 19.13 4.82 -2.07
C LYS A 63 18.51 5.70 -0.98
N GLU A 64 18.35 6.98 -1.28
CA GLU A 64 17.73 7.99 -0.43
C GLU A 64 16.71 8.77 -1.24
N CYS A 65 15.65 9.27 -0.60
CA CYS A 65 14.66 10.05 -1.32
C CYS A 65 15.28 11.38 -1.79
N PRO A 66 15.24 11.70 -3.10
CA PRO A 66 15.82 12.94 -3.61
C PRO A 66 15.00 14.18 -3.22
N ARG A 67 13.83 13.98 -2.60
CA ARG A 67 12.90 15.02 -2.20
C ARG A 67 13.16 15.47 -0.76
N ILE A 68 13.39 16.77 -0.56
CA ILE A 68 13.44 17.35 0.79
C ILE A 68 12.02 17.54 1.34
N ASN A 69 11.91 17.73 2.65
CA ASN A 69 10.60 17.98 3.26
C ASN A 69 10.01 19.30 2.75
N GLY A 70 8.72 19.30 2.40
CA GLY A 70 8.02 20.45 1.82
C GLY A 70 8.02 20.50 0.29
N GLU A 71 8.91 19.79 -0.40
CA GLU A 71 8.90 19.75 -1.87
C GLU A 71 7.70 18.97 -2.44
N GLY A 72 7.27 19.37 -3.64
CA GLY A 72 6.27 18.67 -4.44
C GLY A 72 6.76 17.35 -5.04
N TYR A 73 5.95 16.73 -5.89
CA TYR A 73 6.21 15.37 -6.42
C TYR A 73 7.01 15.34 -7.73
N ASP A 74 7.60 16.46 -8.18
CA ASP A 74 8.29 16.53 -9.47
C ASP A 74 9.44 15.52 -9.57
N LYS A 75 10.24 15.40 -8.51
CA LYS A 75 11.35 14.44 -8.41
C LYS A 75 10.88 12.98 -8.37
N CYS A 76 9.65 12.71 -7.91
CA CYS A 76 9.06 11.38 -7.99
C CYS A 76 8.87 10.96 -9.45
N LYS A 77 8.53 11.91 -10.33
CA LYS A 77 8.37 11.68 -11.77
C LYS A 77 9.71 11.69 -12.50
N SER A 78 10.53 12.73 -12.31
CA SER A 78 11.74 12.94 -13.11
C SER A 78 12.94 12.10 -12.68
N ILE A 79 13.06 11.77 -11.37
CA ILE A 79 14.21 11.02 -10.84
C ILE A 79 13.81 9.58 -10.54
N CYS A 80 12.81 9.38 -9.68
CA CYS A 80 12.40 8.04 -9.26
C CYS A 80 11.61 7.27 -10.32
N ASN A 81 11.15 7.98 -11.37
CA ASN A 81 10.28 7.46 -12.43
C ASN A 81 9.11 6.65 -11.85
N GLN A 82 8.40 7.22 -10.87
CA GLN A 82 7.23 6.60 -10.26
C GLN A 82 6.05 6.73 -11.22
N PRO A 83 5.51 5.61 -11.74
CA PRO A 83 4.39 5.66 -12.67
C PRO A 83 3.11 6.10 -11.96
N HIS A 84 2.87 5.55 -10.75
CA HIS A 84 1.69 5.83 -9.94
C HIS A 84 1.99 5.67 -8.44
N HIS A 85 1.10 6.18 -7.60
CA HIS A 85 1.06 5.83 -6.17
C HIS A 85 0.45 4.43 -5.97
N ALA A 86 0.36 3.98 -4.72
CA ALA A 86 -0.19 2.66 -4.39
C ALA A 86 -1.67 2.53 -4.80
N GLU A 87 -2.46 3.57 -4.59
CA GLU A 87 -3.91 3.57 -4.78
C GLU A 87 -4.31 3.31 -6.24
N PRO A 88 -3.78 4.04 -7.25
CA PRO A 88 -4.09 3.75 -8.64
C PRO A 88 -3.59 2.37 -9.08
N MET A 89 -2.50 1.85 -8.50
CA MET A 89 -2.00 0.51 -8.82
C MET A 89 -2.97 -0.58 -8.34
N ALA A 90 -3.51 -0.45 -7.12
CA ALA A 90 -4.50 -1.39 -6.60
C ALA A 90 -5.82 -1.33 -7.39
N ILE A 91 -6.26 -0.13 -7.76
CA ILE A 91 -7.45 0.10 -8.60
C ILE A 91 -7.26 -0.52 -9.98
N LEU A 92 -6.10 -0.30 -10.61
CA LEU A 92 -5.79 -0.87 -11.92
C LEU A 92 -5.83 -2.40 -11.87
N GLN A 93 -5.30 -3.00 -10.80
CA GLN A 93 -5.34 -4.45 -10.64
C GLN A 93 -6.76 -4.97 -10.39
N ALA A 94 -7.59 -4.22 -9.66
CA ALA A 94 -9.00 -4.57 -9.42
C ALA A 94 -9.87 -4.46 -10.69
N GLY A 95 -9.53 -3.56 -11.62
CA GLY A 95 -10.29 -3.34 -12.84
C GLY A 95 -11.74 -2.98 -12.54
N GLU A 96 -12.70 -3.65 -13.19
CA GLU A 96 -14.13 -3.41 -12.99
C GLU A 96 -14.61 -3.70 -11.55
N TYR A 97 -13.92 -4.59 -10.83
CA TYR A 97 -14.27 -4.94 -9.46
C TYR A 97 -13.98 -3.82 -8.46
N ALA A 98 -13.22 -2.79 -8.84
CA ALA A 98 -13.01 -1.60 -8.01
C ALA A 98 -14.35 -0.88 -7.71
N LYS A 99 -15.28 -0.90 -8.67
CA LYS A 99 -16.58 -0.24 -8.53
C LYS A 99 -17.41 -0.91 -7.43
N GLY A 100 -17.86 -0.13 -6.46
CA GLY A 100 -18.56 -0.62 -5.27
C GLY A 100 -17.63 -1.22 -4.21
N GLY A 101 -16.32 -1.22 -4.43
CA GLY A 101 -15.33 -1.75 -3.51
C GLY A 101 -14.91 -0.76 -2.42
N ILE A 102 -14.04 -1.22 -1.53
CA ILE A 102 -13.43 -0.45 -0.43
C ILE A 102 -11.92 -0.42 -0.65
N ILE A 103 -11.28 0.73 -0.45
CA ILE A 103 -9.81 0.83 -0.50
C ILE A 103 -9.22 1.14 0.88
N MET A 104 -8.17 0.42 1.25
CA MET A 104 -7.37 0.67 2.44
C MET A 104 -5.98 1.12 2.01
N VAL A 105 -5.50 2.23 2.54
CA VAL A 105 -4.17 2.79 2.24
C VAL A 105 -3.35 2.77 3.51
N ILE A 106 -2.27 1.98 3.48
CA ILE A 106 -1.46 1.62 4.64
C ILE A 106 -0.16 2.42 4.65
N ASN A 107 0.28 2.80 5.85
CA ASN A 107 1.51 3.54 6.10
C ASN A 107 1.50 4.91 5.43
N GLN A 108 0.38 5.61 5.53
CA GLN A 108 0.19 6.94 4.97
C GLN A 108 -0.71 7.77 5.88
N ASP A 109 -0.49 9.09 5.90
CA ASP A 109 -1.26 10.02 6.75
C ASP A 109 -2.44 10.64 5.99
N ARG A 110 -2.31 10.75 4.67
CA ARG A 110 -3.34 11.29 3.76
C ARG A 110 -3.23 10.70 2.35
N ILE A 111 -4.38 10.52 1.70
CA ILE A 111 -4.46 10.25 0.26
C ILE A 111 -4.31 11.59 -0.48
N CYS A 112 -3.45 11.67 -1.49
CA CYS A 112 -3.28 12.92 -2.25
C CYS A 112 -4.49 13.19 -3.16
N ASP A 113 -4.73 14.45 -3.51
CA ASP A 113 -5.90 14.90 -4.27
C ASP A 113 -6.08 14.14 -5.60
N ASN A 114 -4.97 13.84 -6.28
CA ASN A 114 -5.00 13.04 -7.50
C ASN A 114 -5.47 11.60 -7.26
N CYS A 115 -5.00 10.96 -6.18
CA CYS A 115 -5.45 9.61 -5.83
C CYS A 115 -6.90 9.59 -5.35
N GLN A 116 -7.34 10.63 -4.62
CA GLN A 116 -8.74 10.77 -4.24
C GLN A 116 -9.65 10.89 -5.47
N LYS A 117 -9.24 11.67 -6.48
CA LYS A 117 -9.95 11.77 -7.76
C LYS A 117 -10.05 10.41 -8.45
N ILE A 118 -8.94 9.67 -8.56
CA ILE A 118 -8.90 8.34 -9.18
C ILE A 118 -9.79 7.35 -8.42
N ILE A 119 -9.73 7.34 -7.08
CA ILE A 119 -10.59 6.48 -6.23
C ILE A 119 -12.07 6.77 -6.50
N LYS A 120 -12.45 8.05 -6.58
CA LYS A 120 -13.83 8.47 -6.86
C LYS A 120 -14.27 8.05 -8.26
N GLU A 121 -13.43 8.27 -9.27
CA GLU A 121 -13.71 7.90 -10.67
C GLU A 121 -13.82 6.38 -10.85
N ALA A 122 -13.06 5.60 -10.09
CA ALA A 122 -13.16 4.14 -10.06
C ALA A 122 -14.46 3.61 -9.40
N GLY A 123 -15.24 4.49 -8.75
CA GLY A 123 -16.49 4.11 -8.09
C GLY A 123 -16.30 3.35 -6.78
N ILE A 124 -15.14 3.49 -6.12
CA ILE A 124 -14.92 2.99 -4.76
C ILE A 124 -15.82 3.76 -3.80
N ILE A 125 -16.49 3.05 -2.90
CA ILE A 125 -17.50 3.62 -1.99
C ILE A 125 -16.92 4.08 -0.65
N GLN A 126 -15.75 3.57 -0.28
CA GLN A 126 -15.11 3.90 0.99
C GLN A 126 -13.58 3.85 0.84
N SER A 127 -12.92 4.84 1.43
CA SER A 127 -11.47 4.85 1.59
C SER A 127 -11.11 4.90 3.08
N ILE A 128 -10.16 4.06 3.48
CA ILE A 128 -9.68 3.91 4.85
C ILE A 128 -8.19 4.17 4.84
N ILE A 129 -7.72 5.06 5.72
CA ILE A 129 -6.30 5.30 5.92
C ILE A 129 -5.86 4.56 7.17
N ILE A 130 -4.88 3.67 7.01
CA ILE A 130 -4.24 2.96 8.11
C ILE A 130 -2.90 3.66 8.34
N PRO A 131 -2.77 4.45 9.41
CA PRO A 131 -1.62 5.33 9.63
C PRO A 131 -0.35 4.53 9.94
N ILE A 132 0.76 5.26 10.02
CA ILE A 132 2.09 4.73 10.29
C ILE A 132 2.09 3.96 11.61
N VAL A 133 2.50 2.69 11.56
CA VAL A 133 2.89 1.95 12.76
C VAL A 133 4.40 2.14 12.89
N GLU A 134 4.83 3.06 13.74
CA GLU A 134 6.27 3.18 14.03
C GLU A 134 6.77 1.86 14.65
N LYS A 135 7.94 1.39 14.20
CA LYS A 135 8.60 0.16 14.66
C LYS A 135 8.73 0.02 16.18
N ASN A 136 8.62 1.13 16.92
CA ASN A 136 8.82 1.17 18.36
C ASN A 136 7.57 0.81 19.19
N ASN A 137 6.43 0.50 18.56
CA ASN A 137 5.20 0.12 19.28
C ASN A 137 4.57 -1.19 18.76
N ILE A 138 5.37 -2.12 18.21
CA ILE A 138 4.89 -3.48 17.93
C ILE A 138 5.05 -4.32 19.19
N ASN A 139 4.21 -4.04 20.19
CA ASN A 139 3.95 -4.91 21.35
C ASN A 139 2.48 -5.37 21.32
N TYR A 140 2.04 -5.90 20.18
CA TYR A 140 0.70 -6.50 20.06
C TYR A 140 0.69 -8.03 20.23
N LEU A 141 1.82 -8.66 20.58
CA LEU A 141 1.91 -10.12 20.71
C LEU A 141 2.65 -10.60 21.97
N GLU A 142 2.72 -9.80 23.03
CA GLU A 142 3.05 -10.33 24.36
C GLU A 142 1.79 -10.37 25.22
N LYS A 143 1.04 -11.47 25.09
CA LYS A 143 0.32 -12.16 26.18
C LYS A 143 -0.23 -13.50 25.70
#